data_AF-A0A972XZB4-F1
#
_entry.id   AF-A0A972XZB4-F1
#
_cell.length_a   1.000
_cell.length_b   1.000
_cell.length_c   1.000
_cell.angle_alpha   90.00
_cell.angle_beta   90.00
_cell.angle_gamma   90.00
#
_symmetry.space_group_name_H-M   'P 1'
#
loop_
_entity.id
_entity.type
_entity.pdbx_description
1 polymer ?
#
loop_
_entity_poly.entity_id
_entity_poly.type
_entity_poly.pdbx_seq_one_letter_code
_entity_poly.pdbx_strand_id
1 'polypeptide(L)'
;MSEFAIIAVGAVAQILFSSRLILQWIVSEKNKRVLTPSLFWKLSLLASFLLFVYGYLQNDFSIMLGQSLTYFIYIRNLQLQGEWQKSPLLMRWFLLTFPIMIVMYYYNNGEYDINNLFDSDNIATWLLVMGSVAQVIFTLRFVYQWLYSEKHKTSSLPFGFWLLSLIGSLMILTYGFIRTDYILIAGHLMGSIIYTRNIIILKKQT
;
A
#
# COMPACT_ATOMS: atom_id res chain seq x y z
N MET A 1 24.62 -8.98 2.59
CA MET A 1 23.59 -10.02 2.81
C MET A 1 23.54 -10.91 1.58
N SER A 2 23.12 -12.18 1.69
CA SER A 2 22.87 -13.00 0.51
C SER A 2 21.64 -12.49 -0.25
N GLU A 3 21.68 -12.56 -1.58
CA GLU A 3 20.57 -12.18 -2.46
C GLU A 3 19.26 -12.88 -2.08
N PHE A 4 19.36 -14.16 -1.71
CA PHE A 4 18.22 -14.94 -1.19
C PHE A 4 17.57 -14.30 0.03
N ALA A 5 18.34 -13.77 0.98
CA ALA A 5 17.80 -13.14 2.18
C ALA A 5 17.04 -11.85 1.83
N ILE A 6 17.51 -11.08 0.84
CA ILE A 6 16.84 -9.86 0.37
C ILE A 6 15.48 -10.22 -0.25
N ILE A 7 15.46 -11.21 -1.16
CA ILE A 7 14.24 -11.70 -1.79
C ILE A 7 13.25 -12.24 -0.75
N ALA A 8 13.74 -12.98 0.25
CA ALA A 8 12.90 -13.53 1.32
C ALA A 8 12.19 -12.42 2.12
N VAL A 9 12.88 -11.32 2.45
CA VAL A 9 12.27 -10.18 3.15
C VAL A 9 11.13 -9.59 2.32
N GLY A 10 11.36 -9.37 1.02
CA GLY A 10 10.34 -8.87 0.10
C GLY A 10 9.13 -9.82 -0.02
N ALA A 11 9.37 -11.12 -0.15
CA ALA A 11 8.32 -12.13 -0.24
C ALA A 11 7.47 -12.20 1.03
N VAL A 12 8.08 -12.18 2.22
CA VAL A 12 7.36 -12.13 3.51
C VAL A 12 6.50 -10.88 3.60
N ALA A 13 7.04 -9.72 3.19
CA ALA A 13 6.28 -8.48 3.18
C ALA A 13 5.03 -8.58 2.27
N GLN A 14 5.17 -9.18 1.08
CA GLN A 14 4.04 -9.38 0.17
C GLN A 14 3.00 -10.37 0.67
N ILE A 15 3.43 -11.42 1.36
CA ILE A 15 2.51 -12.35 2.03
C ILE A 15 1.68 -11.59 3.06
N LEU A 16 2.31 -10.77 3.92
CA LEU A 16 1.60 -9.98 4.93
C LEU A 16 0.61 -8.98 4.29
N PHE A 17 1.00 -8.32 3.19
CA PHE A 17 0.12 -7.44 2.41
C PHE A 17 -1.07 -8.16 1.77
N SER A 18 -0.89 -9.43 1.40
CA SER A 18 -1.97 -10.26 0.87
C SER A 18 -2.89 -10.74 1.99
N SER A 19 -2.31 -11.19 3.11
CA SER A 19 -3.04 -11.65 4.29
C SER A 19 -3.99 -10.59 4.85
N ARG A 20 -3.61 -9.31 4.85
CA ARG A 20 -4.52 -8.24 5.30
C ARG A 20 -5.80 -8.16 4.46
N LEU A 21 -5.73 -8.34 3.13
CA LEU A 21 -6.89 -8.25 2.25
C LEU A 21 -7.82 -9.45 2.46
N ILE A 22 -7.24 -10.64 2.58
CA ILE A 22 -7.99 -11.88 2.88
C ILE A 22 -8.68 -11.74 4.25
N LEU A 23 -7.96 -11.26 5.25
CA LEU A 23 -8.51 -11.02 6.58
C LEU A 23 -9.67 -10.01 6.56
N GLN A 24 -9.50 -8.90 5.85
CA GLN A 24 -10.54 -7.89 5.66
C GLN A 24 -11.78 -8.48 4.99
N TRP A 25 -11.58 -9.31 3.97
CA TRP A 25 -12.65 -10.01 3.28
C TRP A 25 -13.40 -10.92 4.26
N ILE A 26 -12.73 -11.87 4.89
CA ILE A 26 -13.34 -12.87 5.79
C ILE A 26 -14.14 -12.18 6.90
N VAL A 27 -13.55 -11.19 7.56
CA VAL A 27 -14.21 -10.45 8.65
C VAL A 27 -15.43 -9.68 8.12
N SER A 28 -15.32 -9.08 6.94
CA SER A 28 -16.44 -8.34 6.36
C SER A 28 -17.57 -9.25 5.88
N GLU A 29 -17.26 -10.47 5.40
CA GLU A 29 -18.25 -11.45 4.95
C GLU A 29 -19.07 -11.96 6.13
N LYS A 30 -18.38 -12.34 7.20
CA LYS A 30 -19.00 -12.79 8.44
C LYS A 30 -19.99 -11.76 9.02
N ASN A 31 -19.71 -10.47 8.84
CA ASN A 31 -20.51 -9.38 9.38
C ASN A 31 -21.43 -8.70 8.35
N LYS A 32 -21.42 -9.12 7.08
CA LYS A 32 -22.14 -8.51 5.96
C LYS A 32 -21.95 -6.97 5.86
N ARG A 33 -20.82 -6.47 6.36
CA ARG A 33 -20.44 -5.06 6.42
C ARG A 33 -18.98 -4.90 6.07
N VAL A 34 -18.62 -3.81 5.40
CA VAL A 34 -17.22 -3.52 5.10
C VAL A 34 -16.56 -3.07 6.40
N LEU A 35 -15.83 -3.99 7.03
CA LEU A 35 -15.12 -3.74 8.28
C LEU A 35 -13.62 -3.69 8.02
N THR A 36 -12.93 -2.88 8.83
CA THR A 36 -11.47 -2.85 8.89
C THR A 36 -10.99 -3.16 10.30
N PRO A 37 -10.76 -4.44 10.62
CA PRO A 37 -10.25 -4.81 11.94
C PRO A 37 -8.85 -4.24 12.15
N SER A 38 -8.46 -4.00 13.40
CA SER A 38 -7.13 -3.43 13.70
C SER A 38 -5.97 -4.28 13.22
N LEU A 39 -6.16 -5.60 13.13
CA LEU A 39 -5.16 -6.51 12.58
C LEU A 39 -4.85 -6.20 11.10
N PHE A 40 -5.78 -5.65 10.32
CA PHE A 40 -5.53 -5.17 8.97
C PHE A 40 -4.41 -4.12 8.94
N TRP A 41 -4.49 -3.12 9.84
CA TRP A 41 -3.51 -2.04 9.91
C TRP A 41 -2.20 -2.48 10.54
N LYS A 42 -2.23 -3.37 11.54
CA LYS A 42 -1.01 -3.96 12.14
C LYS A 42 -0.20 -4.76 11.12
N LEU A 43 -0.87 -5.63 10.34
CA LEU A 43 -0.23 -6.37 9.25
C LEU A 43 0.31 -5.42 8.18
N SER A 44 -0.46 -4.38 7.82
CA SER A 44 -0.02 -3.36 6.85
C SER A 44 1.22 -2.61 7.32
N LEU A 45 1.29 -2.24 8.60
CA LEU A 45 2.42 -1.52 9.18
C LEU A 45 3.68 -2.39 9.19
N LEU A 46 3.56 -3.65 9.61
CA LEU A 46 4.68 -4.60 9.59
C LEU A 46 5.16 -4.89 8.17
N ALA A 47 4.23 -5.12 7.23
CA ALA A 47 4.55 -5.36 5.84
C ALA A 47 5.26 -4.15 5.21
N SER A 48 4.78 -2.94 5.51
CA SER A 48 5.39 -1.70 5.01
C SER A 48 6.78 -1.47 5.58
N PHE A 49 7.00 -1.81 6.85
CA PHE A 49 8.34 -1.81 7.45
C PHE A 49 9.29 -2.78 6.73
N LEU A 50 8.85 -4.02 6.47
CA LEU A 50 9.67 -5.00 5.76
C LEU A 50 9.95 -4.61 4.32
N LEU A 51 8.95 -4.06 3.59
CA LEU A 51 9.17 -3.54 2.24
C LEU A 51 10.10 -2.32 2.24
N PHE A 52 10.06 -1.50 3.28
CA PHE A 52 11.01 -0.41 3.43
C PHE A 52 12.43 -0.96 3.58
N VAL A 53 12.65 -1.93 4.47
CA VAL A 53 13.96 -2.60 4.64
C VAL A 53 14.40 -3.27 3.33
N TYR A 54 13.47 -3.92 2.62
CA TYR A 54 13.73 -4.49 1.30
C TYR A 54 14.18 -3.42 0.29
N GLY A 55 13.49 -2.28 0.21
CA GLY A 55 13.86 -1.16 -0.66
C GLY A 55 15.26 -0.62 -0.33
N TYR A 56 15.58 -0.48 0.96
CA TYR A 56 16.91 -0.11 1.43
C TYR A 56 17.98 -1.10 0.96
N LEU A 57 17.72 -2.41 1.09
CA LEU A 57 18.65 -3.46 0.66
C LEU A 57 18.83 -3.53 -0.86
N GLN A 58 17.86 -3.06 -1.62
CA GLN A 58 17.89 -2.98 -3.08
C GLN A 58 18.38 -1.62 -3.60
N ASN A 59 18.71 -0.67 -2.71
CA ASN A 59 18.98 0.73 -3.04
C ASN A 59 17.85 1.39 -3.86
N ASP A 60 16.60 0.98 -3.65
CA ASP A 60 15.43 1.52 -4.33
C ASP A 60 14.72 2.56 -3.43
N PHE A 61 15.08 3.82 -3.66
CA PHE A 61 14.49 4.97 -2.96
C PHE A 61 12.98 5.09 -3.20
N SER A 62 12.49 4.72 -4.38
CA SER A 62 11.07 4.85 -4.74
C SER A 62 10.20 3.93 -3.88
N ILE A 63 10.64 2.69 -3.65
CA ILE A 63 9.96 1.75 -2.75
C ILE A 63 9.93 2.32 -1.33
N MET A 64 11.07 2.80 -0.84
CA MET A 64 11.20 3.34 0.53
C MET A 64 10.29 4.55 0.75
N LEU A 65 10.25 5.48 -0.20
CA LEU A 65 9.40 6.68 -0.15
C LEU A 65 7.92 6.30 -0.16
N GLY A 66 7.51 5.42 -1.07
CA GLY A 66 6.12 4.95 -1.15
C GLY A 66 5.66 4.25 0.13
N GLN A 67 6.51 3.39 0.70
CA GLN A 67 6.23 2.75 1.98
C GLN A 67 6.12 3.78 3.10
N SER A 68 7.03 4.75 3.20
CA SER A 68 6.99 5.81 4.22
C SER A 68 5.66 6.56 4.24
N LEU A 69 5.13 6.93 3.07
CA LEU A 69 3.84 7.64 2.98
C LEU A 69 2.69 6.78 3.50
N THR A 70 2.60 5.53 3.06
CA THR A 70 1.52 4.62 3.48
C THR A 70 1.65 4.19 4.95
N TYR A 71 2.87 4.12 5.45
CA TYR A 71 3.22 3.80 6.82
C TYR A 71 2.56 4.75 7.83
N PHE A 72 2.62 6.07 7.57
CA PHE A 72 1.97 7.07 8.42
C PHE A 72 0.45 6.92 8.44
N ILE A 73 -0.16 6.57 7.31
CA ILE A 73 -1.61 6.32 7.22
C ILE A 73 -1.99 5.12 8.09
N TYR A 74 -1.15 4.08 8.15
CA TYR A 74 -1.40 2.90 8.97
C TYR A 74 -1.30 3.21 10.47
N ILE A 75 -0.27 3.95 10.88
CA ILE A 75 -0.15 4.45 12.27
C ILE A 75 -1.38 5.28 12.63
N ARG A 76 -1.78 6.19 11.75
CA ARG A 76 -2.91 7.08 12.04
C ARG A 76 -4.22 6.33 12.20
N ASN A 77 -4.47 5.34 11.35
CA ASN A 77 -5.64 4.47 11.49
C ASN A 77 -5.61 3.67 12.80
N LEU A 78 -4.45 3.17 13.24
CA LEU A 78 -4.31 2.51 14.55
C LEU A 78 -4.55 3.46 15.73
N GLN A 79 -4.19 4.74 15.60
CA GLN A 79 -4.49 5.76 16.60
C GLN A 79 -6.00 6.03 16.69
N LEU A 80 -6.69 6.15 15.54
CA LEU A 80 -8.15 6.33 15.50
C LEU A 80 -8.90 5.12 16.08
N GLN A 81 -8.32 3.92 16.02
CA GLN A 81 -8.89 2.71 16.63
C GLN A 81 -8.52 2.53 18.12
N GLY A 82 -7.71 3.42 18.70
CA GLY A 82 -7.23 3.29 20.09
C GLY A 82 -6.25 2.13 20.32
N GLU A 83 -5.71 1.55 19.24
CA GLU A 83 -4.82 0.39 19.28
C GLU A 83 -3.35 0.80 19.34
N TRP A 84 -3.00 1.99 18.84
CA TRP A 84 -1.65 2.53 18.90
C TRP A 84 -1.15 2.69 20.34
N GLN A 85 -2.06 3.10 21.24
CA GLN A 85 -1.79 3.34 22.66
C GLN A 85 -1.54 2.05 23.45
N LYS A 86 -1.75 0.88 22.85
CA LYS A 86 -1.44 -0.42 23.46
C LYS A 86 0.00 -0.87 23.17
N SER A 87 0.63 -0.34 22.11
CA SER A 87 2.01 -0.69 21.74
C SER A 87 3.02 -0.08 22.72
N PRO A 88 4.16 -0.75 23.03
CA PRO A 88 5.19 -0.19 23.90
C PRO A 88 5.69 1.19 23.42
N LEU A 89 6.04 2.08 24.36
CA LEU A 89 6.45 3.46 24.04
C LEU A 89 7.69 3.48 23.13
N LEU A 90 8.67 2.61 23.41
CA LEU A 90 9.88 2.44 22.60
C LEU A 90 9.54 2.11 21.15
N MET A 91 8.61 1.16 20.93
CA MET A 91 8.17 0.76 19.60
C MET A 91 7.55 1.93 18.85
N ARG A 92 6.76 2.78 19.51
CA ARG A 92 6.13 3.94 18.84
C ARG A 92 7.16 4.94 18.35
N TRP A 93 8.13 5.29 19.20
CA TRP A 93 9.21 6.21 18.84
C TRP A 93 10.07 5.65 17.72
N PHE A 94 10.43 4.37 17.80
CA PHE A 94 11.15 3.67 16.74
C PHE A 94 10.40 3.77 15.41
N LEU A 95 9.13 3.36 15.39
CA LEU A 95 8.33 3.35 14.16
C LEU A 95 8.16 4.76 13.56
N LEU A 96 7.96 5.80 14.38
CA LEU A 96 7.83 7.17 13.88
C LEU A 96 9.13 7.78 13.35
N THR A 97 10.26 7.47 13.99
CA THR A 97 11.56 8.04 13.63
C THR A 97 12.26 7.28 12.51
N PHE A 98 11.97 5.99 12.36
CA PHE A 98 12.64 5.11 11.41
C PHE A 98 12.62 5.61 9.95
N PRO A 99 11.47 6.00 9.35
CA PRO A 99 11.47 6.53 7.99
C PRO A 99 12.29 7.81 7.84
N ILE A 100 12.24 8.69 8.84
CA ILE A 100 12.94 9.99 8.82
C ILE A 100 14.46 9.78 8.88
N MET A 101 14.93 8.89 9.76
CA MET A 101 16.35 8.58 9.89
C MET A 101 16.94 8.09 8.57
N ILE A 102 16.19 7.28 7.82
CA ILE A 102 16.71 6.71 6.57
C ILE A 102 16.66 7.71 5.41
N VAL A 103 15.63 8.57 5.34
CA VAL A 103 15.64 9.69 4.38
C VAL A 103 16.85 10.60 4.64
N MET A 104 17.15 10.91 5.91
CA MET A 104 18.33 11.72 6.26
C MET A 104 19.66 11.02 5.90
N TYR A 105 19.75 9.70 6.11
CA TYR A 105 20.94 8.92 5.74
C TYR A 105 21.19 8.95 4.22
N TYR A 106 20.17 8.69 3.40
CA TYR A 106 20.30 8.75 1.95
C TYR A 106 20.61 10.15 1.44
N TYR A 107 19.98 11.17 2.04
CA TYR A 107 20.24 12.55 1.66
C TYR A 107 21.71 12.94 1.85
N ASN A 108 22.32 12.49 2.95
CA ASN A 108 23.71 12.79 3.26
C ASN A 108 24.72 11.99 2.41
N ASN A 109 24.32 10.84 1.86
CA ASN A 109 25.22 10.01 1.04
C ASN A 109 25.23 10.41 -0.44
N GLY A 110 24.38 11.33 -0.88
CA GLY A 110 24.40 11.88 -2.24
C GLY A 110 23.99 10.90 -3.35
N GLU A 111 23.52 9.69 -3.02
CA GLU A 111 23.01 8.70 -3.97
C GLU A 111 21.57 9.03 -4.41
N TYR A 112 21.35 10.25 -4.92
CA TYR A 112 20.12 10.60 -5.60
C TYR A 112 20.28 10.42 -7.10
N ASP A 113 20.04 9.21 -7.56
CA ASP A 113 20.02 8.91 -8.98
C ASP A 113 18.64 9.21 -9.57
N ILE A 114 18.27 10.49 -9.60
CA ILE A 114 17.03 10.99 -10.23
C ILE A 114 17.04 10.70 -11.74
N ASN A 115 18.24 10.56 -12.32
CA ASN A 115 18.44 10.33 -13.73
C ASN A 115 18.00 8.92 -14.15
N ASN A 116 18.09 7.92 -13.28
CA ASN A 116 17.61 6.56 -13.55
C ASN A 116 16.09 6.37 -13.43
N LEU A 117 15.32 7.36 -12.95
CA LEU A 117 13.86 7.22 -12.81
C LEU A 117 13.11 7.29 -14.14
N PHE A 118 13.72 7.86 -15.18
CA PHE A 118 13.09 8.11 -16.47
C PHE A 118 13.74 7.37 -17.63
N ASP A 119 14.79 6.57 -17.38
CA ASP A 119 15.44 5.75 -18.39
C ASP A 119 14.57 4.53 -18.73
N SER A 120 13.63 4.77 -19.64
CA SER A 120 12.63 3.80 -20.11
C SER A 120 12.79 3.53 -21.59
N ASP A 121 13.99 3.16 -22.03
CA ASP A 121 14.35 2.97 -23.45
C ASP A 121 13.53 1.90 -24.20
N ASN A 122 12.62 1.19 -23.53
CA ASN A 122 11.87 0.06 -24.09
C ASN A 122 10.34 0.12 -23.89
N ILE A 123 9.75 1.28 -23.53
CA ILE A 123 8.30 1.39 -23.33
C ILE A 123 7.72 2.58 -24.12
N ALA A 124 6.67 2.32 -24.89
CA ALA A 124 5.95 3.37 -25.61
C ALA A 124 5.43 4.44 -24.64
N THR A 125 5.65 5.72 -24.97
CA THR A 125 5.34 6.86 -24.09
C THR A 125 3.89 6.88 -23.61
N TRP A 126 2.93 6.52 -24.48
CA TRP A 126 1.51 6.47 -24.10
C TRP A 126 1.23 5.40 -23.04
N LEU A 127 1.96 4.28 -23.07
CA LEU A 127 1.81 3.17 -22.13
C LEU A 127 2.44 3.52 -20.78
N LEU A 128 3.58 4.22 -20.79
CA LEU A 128 4.18 4.81 -19.58
C LEU A 128 3.24 5.80 -18.89
N VAL A 129 2.64 6.72 -19.66
CA VAL A 129 1.68 7.70 -19.15
C VAL A 129 0.46 6.99 -18.56
N MET A 130 -0.10 6.00 -19.27
CA MET A 130 -1.24 5.23 -18.78
C MET A 130 -0.92 4.50 -17.48
N GLY A 131 0.22 3.79 -17.40
CA GLY A 131 0.66 3.10 -16.19
C GLY A 131 0.85 4.06 -15.02
N SER A 132 1.45 5.22 -15.28
CA SER A 132 1.67 6.26 -14.28
C SER A 132 0.35 6.82 -13.73
N VAL A 133 -0.61 7.16 -14.61
CA VAL A 133 -1.94 7.63 -14.20
C VAL A 133 -2.66 6.56 -13.37
N ALA A 134 -2.56 5.29 -13.76
CA ALA A 134 -3.17 4.19 -13.03
C ALA A 134 -2.59 4.07 -11.61
N GLN A 135 -1.26 4.18 -11.46
CA GLN A 135 -0.59 4.19 -10.16
C GLN A 135 -0.96 5.40 -9.30
N VAL A 136 -1.08 6.59 -9.90
CA VAL A 136 -1.53 7.80 -9.19
C VAL A 136 -2.94 7.61 -8.65
N ILE A 137 -3.89 7.16 -9.46
CA ILE A 137 -5.27 6.88 -9.02
C ILE A 137 -5.28 5.85 -7.90
N PHE A 138 -4.50 4.78 -8.04
CA PHE A 138 -4.41 3.72 -7.05
C PHE A 138 -3.75 4.18 -5.74
N THR A 139 -2.91 5.20 -5.78
CA THR A 139 -2.30 5.83 -4.59
C THR A 139 -3.26 6.80 -3.92
N LEU A 140 -3.98 7.61 -4.72
CA LEU A 140 -4.95 8.61 -4.24
C LEU A 140 -6.04 8.03 -3.36
N ARG A 141 -6.37 6.73 -3.50
CA ARG A 141 -7.31 6.05 -2.58
C ARG A 141 -6.92 6.22 -1.11
N PHE A 142 -5.64 6.14 -0.78
CA PHE A 142 -5.16 6.24 0.60
C PHE A 142 -5.26 7.68 1.10
N VAL A 143 -4.99 8.66 0.24
CA VAL A 143 -5.22 10.08 0.55
C VAL A 143 -6.69 10.35 0.81
N TYR A 144 -7.58 9.86 -0.07
CA TYR A 144 -9.03 9.98 0.12
C TYR A 144 -9.49 9.37 1.44
N GLN A 145 -9.02 8.15 1.73
CA GLN A 145 -9.33 7.44 2.98
C GLN A 145 -8.85 8.23 4.19
N TRP A 146 -7.63 8.75 4.16
CA TRP A 146 -7.08 9.50 5.27
C TRP A 146 -7.89 10.78 5.53
N LEU A 147 -8.16 11.58 4.50
CA LEU A 147 -9.01 12.77 4.61
C LEU A 147 -10.40 12.44 5.16
N TYR A 148 -11.00 11.35 4.67
CA TYR A 148 -12.30 10.88 5.15
C TYR A 148 -12.24 10.50 6.64
N SER A 149 -11.22 9.73 7.04
CA SER A 149 -11.02 9.29 8.42
C SER A 149 -10.71 10.44 9.37
N GLU A 150 -9.99 11.47 8.94
CA GLU A 150 -9.79 12.66 9.76
C GLU A 150 -11.07 13.45 9.97
N LYS A 151 -11.91 13.57 8.92
CA LYS A 151 -13.19 14.27 8.99
C LYS A 151 -14.17 13.56 9.93
N HIS A 152 -14.24 12.23 9.87
CA HIS A 152 -15.23 11.44 10.61
C HIS A 152 -14.69 10.82 11.90
N LYS A 153 -13.40 10.99 12.21
CA LYS A 153 -12.70 10.41 13.37
C LYS A 153 -12.89 8.90 13.52
N THR A 154 -13.07 8.21 12.41
CA THR A 154 -13.25 6.75 12.36
C THR A 154 -12.27 6.14 11.37
N SER A 155 -11.67 5.01 11.73
CA SER A 155 -10.88 4.21 10.79
C SER A 155 -11.83 3.32 9.99
N SER A 156 -12.25 3.82 8.83
CA SER A 156 -13.11 3.09 7.89
C SER A 156 -12.57 3.24 6.47
N LEU A 157 -12.91 2.28 5.61
CA LEU A 157 -12.60 2.33 4.18
C LEU A 157 -13.88 2.75 3.44
N PRO A 158 -14.05 4.05 3.13
CA PRO A 158 -15.27 4.58 2.53
C PRO A 158 -15.44 4.13 1.08
N PHE A 159 -16.64 4.36 0.52
CA PHE A 159 -16.96 4.05 -0.87
C PHE A 159 -15.90 4.58 -1.86
N GLY A 160 -15.46 5.83 -1.70
CA GLY A 160 -14.46 6.44 -2.60
C GLY A 160 -13.11 5.72 -2.59
N PHE A 161 -12.68 5.13 -1.46
CA PHE A 161 -11.46 4.31 -1.41
C PHE A 161 -11.57 3.09 -2.32
N TRP A 162 -12.72 2.39 -2.27
CA TRP A 162 -12.94 1.19 -3.07
C TRP A 162 -13.17 1.51 -4.55
N LEU A 163 -13.85 2.62 -4.85
CA LEU A 163 -14.05 3.07 -6.22
C LEU A 163 -12.72 3.44 -6.90
N LEU A 164 -11.88 4.24 -6.22
CA LEU A 164 -10.53 4.56 -6.71
C LEU A 164 -9.67 3.30 -6.87
N SER A 165 -9.78 2.35 -5.93
CA SER A 165 -9.10 1.06 -6.02
C SER A 165 -9.53 0.27 -7.25
N LEU A 166 -10.83 0.21 -7.54
CA LEU A 166 -11.36 -0.51 -8.69
C LEU A 166 -10.94 0.13 -10.01
N ILE A 167 -11.08 1.45 -10.14
CA ILE A 167 -10.69 2.19 -11.35
C ILE A 167 -9.18 2.01 -11.60
N GLY A 168 -8.35 2.27 -10.59
CA GLY A 168 -6.90 2.08 -10.71
C GLY A 168 -6.54 0.64 -11.05
N SER A 169 -7.19 -0.35 -10.41
CA SER A 169 -6.94 -1.77 -10.68
C SER A 169 -7.32 -2.18 -12.10
N LEU A 170 -8.43 -1.70 -12.65
CA LEU A 170 -8.83 -1.97 -14.02
C LEU A 170 -7.85 -1.34 -15.03
N MET A 171 -7.37 -0.13 -14.78
CA MET A 171 -6.35 0.50 -15.62
C MET A 171 -5.03 -0.27 -15.57
N ILE A 172 -4.62 -0.70 -14.38
CA ILE A 172 -3.42 -1.52 -14.19
C ILE A 172 -3.60 -2.88 -14.88
N LEU A 173 -4.77 -3.52 -14.81
CA LEU A 173 -5.04 -4.76 -15.55
C LEU A 173 -4.88 -4.59 -17.05
N THR A 174 -5.45 -3.52 -17.64
CA THR A 174 -5.29 -3.24 -19.06
C THR A 174 -3.82 -3.08 -19.43
N TYR A 175 -3.06 -2.32 -18.62
CA TYR A 175 -1.60 -2.20 -18.78
C TYR A 175 -0.91 -3.58 -18.70
N GLY A 176 -1.29 -4.42 -17.74
CA GLY A 176 -0.77 -5.76 -17.53
C GLY A 176 -1.00 -6.69 -18.72
N PHE A 177 -2.20 -6.69 -19.29
CA PHE A 177 -2.52 -7.48 -20.48
C PHE A 177 -1.71 -7.03 -21.70
N ILE A 178 -1.52 -5.72 -21.88
CA ILE A 178 -0.71 -5.18 -22.99
C ILE A 178 0.78 -5.57 -22.83
N ARG A 179 1.29 -5.59 -21.59
CA ARG A 179 2.67 -5.97 -21.27
C ARG A 179 2.87 -7.46 -21.06
N THR A 180 1.80 -8.25 -21.10
CA THR A 180 1.80 -9.69 -20.79
C THR A 180 2.38 -10.00 -19.40
N ASP A 181 2.20 -9.09 -18.43
CA ASP A 181 2.70 -9.24 -17.07
C ASP A 181 1.70 -10.02 -16.20
N TYR A 182 1.91 -11.34 -16.11
CA TYR A 182 1.04 -12.24 -15.37
C TYR A 182 0.96 -11.95 -13.87
N ILE A 183 2.02 -11.39 -13.27
CA ILE A 183 2.07 -11.11 -11.83
C ILE A 183 1.13 -9.95 -11.52
N LEU A 184 1.24 -8.89 -12.31
CA LEU A 184 0.42 -7.70 -12.19
C LEU A 184 -1.05 -8.03 -12.52
N ILE A 185 -1.31 -8.87 -13.53
CA ILE A 185 -2.65 -9.37 -13.84
C ILE A 185 -3.25 -10.14 -12.65
N ALA A 186 -2.53 -11.13 -12.11
CA ALA A 186 -3.05 -11.98 -11.03
C ALA A 186 -3.38 -11.17 -9.76
N GLY A 187 -2.48 -10.26 -9.36
CA GLY A 187 -2.69 -9.42 -8.18
C GLY A 187 -3.90 -8.48 -8.33
N HIS A 188 -4.05 -7.86 -9.49
CA HIS A 188 -5.14 -6.91 -9.72
C HIS A 188 -6.48 -7.57 -10.04
N LEU A 189 -6.52 -8.79 -10.58
CA LEU A 189 -7.76 -9.55 -10.75
C LEU A 189 -8.39 -9.86 -9.39
N MET A 190 -7.60 -10.40 -8.46
CA MET A 190 -8.06 -10.69 -7.10
C MET A 190 -8.51 -9.41 -6.38
N GLY A 191 -7.72 -8.33 -6.50
CA GLY A 191 -8.08 -7.02 -5.94
C GLY A 191 -9.41 -6.51 -6.47
N SER A 192 -9.62 -6.53 -7.78
CA SER A 192 -10.85 -6.05 -8.44
C SER A 192 -12.11 -6.78 -7.94
N ILE A 193 -12.02 -8.08 -7.66
CA ILE A 193 -13.13 -8.85 -7.05
C ILE A 193 -13.47 -8.29 -5.67
N ILE A 194 -12.47 -8.11 -4.81
CA ILE A 194 -12.65 -7.57 -3.44
C ILE A 194 -13.23 -6.16 -3.49
N TYR A 195 -12.70 -5.30 -4.36
CA TYR A 195 -13.12 -3.90 -4.46
C TYR A 195 -14.58 -3.79 -4.93
N THR A 196 -14.94 -4.54 -5.97
CA THR A 196 -16.31 -4.60 -6.49
C THR A 196 -17.28 -5.10 -5.43
N ARG A 197 -16.92 -6.18 -4.74
CA ARG A 197 -17.74 -6.74 -3.65
C ARG A 197 -17.94 -5.73 -2.52
N ASN A 198 -16.89 -5.03 -2.09
CA ASN A 198 -17.00 -4.01 -1.03
C ASN A 198 -17.87 -2.82 -1.46
N ILE A 199 -17.80 -2.40 -2.72
CA ILE A 199 -18.69 -1.38 -3.29
C ILE A 199 -20.16 -1.81 -3.20
N ILE A 200 -20.48 -3.05 -3.61
CA ILE A 200 -21.85 -3.58 -3.58
C ILE A 200 -22.39 -3.61 -2.15
N ILE A 201 -21.58 -4.05 -1.19
CA ILE A 201 -21.96 -4.10 0.22
C ILE A 201 -22.23 -2.70 0.77
N LEU A 202 -21.39 -1.72 0.44
CA LEU A 202 -21.58 -0.33 0.89
C LEU A 202 -22.85 0.30 0.30
N LYS A 203 -23.11 0.09 -1.00
CA LYS A 203 -24.32 0.61 -1.66
C LYS A 203 -25.62 0.03 -1.08
N LYS A 204 -25.58 -1.18 -0.52
CA LYS A 204 -26.73 -1.82 0.13
C LYS A 204 -26.97 -1.33 1.57
N GLN A 205 -26.03 -0.59 2.16
CA GLN A 205 -26.10 -0.09 3.54
C GLN A 205 -26.48 1.39 3.64
N THR A 206 -26.22 2.15 2.57
CA THR A 206 -26.81 3.48 2.33
C THR A 206 -28.24 3.34 1.87
#